data_AF-A0A6I4MH58-F1
#
_entry.id   AF-A0A6I4MH58-F1
#
_cell.length_a   1.000
_cell.length_b   1.000
_cell.length_c   1.000
_cell.angle_alpha   90.00
_cell.angle_beta   90.00
_cell.angle_gamma   90.00
#
_symmetry.space_group_name_H-M   'P 1'
#
loop_
_entity.id
_entity.type
_entity.pdbx_description
1 polymer ?
#
loop_
_entity_poly.entity_id
_entity_poly.type
_entity_poly.pdbx_seq_one_letter_code
_entity_poly.pdbx_strand_id
1 'polypeptide(L)'
;MERDGVESMDLFTALGDAWGRLEATDALSRRAEITGDYAAAAAHHREGLRLAEALGMWAEVSFRTSGLGRVALLTGALDEARDLHERALEIARRQAARSAEEFAEAGLGLVARARGDLDAAERHLRAPLGWLRGIGGTAGIAFLHAQLGYVAELRGDAGAALALQLDGLACARAVGDPRAVALALEGVAGARALAGEHAEAARLLGEASALRESAGAPLPEAEMGDINRAVGTITAAIGVAPFTRAFEHGRARARTEGAT
;
A
#
# COMPACT_ATOMS: atom_id res chain seq x y z
N MET A 1 6.05 19.08 -1.10
CA MET A 1 4.92 18.39 -0.46
C MET A 1 4.83 18.62 1.04
N GLU A 2 5.88 18.41 1.87
CA GLU A 2 5.81 18.74 3.33
C GLU A 2 5.49 20.19 3.60
N ARG A 3 6.36 21.06 3.06
CA ARG A 3 6.31 22.50 3.25
C ARG A 3 4.95 23.01 2.77
N ASP A 4 4.54 22.58 1.59
CA ASP A 4 3.27 22.97 0.98
C ASP A 4 2.06 22.51 1.80
N GLY A 5 2.12 21.31 2.43
CA GLY A 5 1.05 20.79 3.29
C GLY A 5 0.94 21.54 4.62
N VAL A 6 2.08 21.85 5.26
CA VAL A 6 2.12 22.64 6.50
C VAL A 6 1.71 24.09 6.23
N GLU A 7 2.24 24.69 5.17
CA GLU A 7 1.90 26.05 4.75
C GLU A 7 0.41 26.17 4.41
N SER A 8 -0.15 25.18 3.70
CA SER A 8 -1.59 25.13 3.44
C SER A 8 -2.39 25.03 4.76
N MET A 9 -1.98 24.16 5.68
CA MET A 9 -2.64 24.02 6.98
C MET A 9 -2.63 25.34 7.77
N ASP A 10 -1.51 26.05 7.79
CA ASP A 10 -1.36 27.33 8.48
C ASP A 10 -2.25 28.41 7.84
N LEU A 11 -2.27 28.49 6.51
CA LEU A 11 -3.11 29.42 5.75
C LEU A 11 -4.60 29.17 6.01
N PHE A 12 -5.06 27.92 5.90
CA PHE A 12 -6.46 27.58 6.18
C PHE A 12 -6.83 27.80 7.65
N THR A 13 -5.90 27.59 8.57
CA THR A 13 -6.11 27.90 9.99
C THR A 13 -6.29 29.40 10.21
N ALA A 14 -5.44 30.24 9.61
CA ALA A 14 -5.56 31.69 9.68
C ALA A 14 -6.87 32.21 9.07
N LEU A 15 -7.38 31.54 8.02
CA LEU A 15 -8.64 31.87 7.36
C LEU A 15 -9.89 31.30 8.05
N GLY A 16 -9.72 30.42 9.04
CA GLY A 16 -10.83 29.69 9.65
C GLY A 16 -11.51 28.68 8.71
N ASP A 17 -10.83 28.25 7.65
CA ASP A 17 -11.34 27.32 6.65
C ASP A 17 -11.19 25.87 7.13
N ALA A 18 -12.27 25.31 7.67
CA ALA A 18 -12.30 23.93 8.15
C ALA A 18 -12.17 22.89 7.02
N TRP A 19 -12.67 23.20 5.81
CA TRP A 19 -12.59 22.28 4.67
C TRP A 19 -11.17 22.26 4.11
N GLY A 20 -10.55 23.42 3.89
CA GLY A 20 -9.15 23.50 3.48
C GLY A 20 -8.20 22.81 4.47
N ARG A 21 -8.44 22.97 5.78
CA ARG A 21 -7.70 22.22 6.81
C ARG A 21 -7.87 20.71 6.66
N LEU A 22 -9.09 20.23 6.41
CA LEU A 22 -9.36 18.81 6.18
C LEU A 22 -8.54 18.28 5.00
N GLU A 23 -8.54 18.97 3.87
CA GLU A 23 -7.74 18.59 2.69
C GLU A 23 -6.23 18.58 3.01
N ALA A 24 -5.74 19.57 3.78
CA ALA A 24 -4.35 19.61 4.20
C ALA A 24 -3.97 18.41 5.10
N THR A 25 -4.89 17.91 5.95
CA THR A 25 -4.61 16.71 6.77
C THR A 25 -4.31 15.47 5.93
N ASP A 26 -4.93 15.34 4.75
CA ASP A 26 -4.72 14.19 3.84
C ASP A 26 -3.29 14.13 3.28
N ALA A 27 -2.80 15.27 2.81
CA ALA A 27 -1.45 15.37 2.28
C ALA A 27 -0.39 15.12 3.36
N LEU A 28 -0.63 15.65 4.56
CA LEU A 28 0.26 15.48 5.72
C LEU A 28 0.26 14.05 6.24
N SER A 29 -0.90 13.41 6.38
CA SER A 29 -1.00 12.02 6.84
C SER A 29 -0.34 11.06 5.86
N ARG A 30 -0.60 11.20 4.55
CA ARG A 30 0.02 10.36 3.51
C ARG A 30 1.53 10.48 3.53
N ARG A 31 2.04 11.70 3.71
CA ARG A 31 3.47 11.91 3.78
C ARG A 31 4.08 11.26 5.02
N ALA A 32 3.48 11.48 6.18
CA ALA A 32 3.93 10.88 7.43
C ALA A 32 3.95 9.35 7.36
N GLU A 33 2.95 8.72 6.71
CA GLU A 33 2.95 7.29 6.41
C GLU A 33 4.14 6.88 5.53
N ILE A 34 4.37 7.58 4.41
CA ILE A 34 5.50 7.29 3.50
C ILE A 34 6.85 7.41 4.20
N THR A 35 7.00 8.35 5.13
CA THR A 35 8.25 8.54 5.88
C THR A 35 8.36 7.68 7.14
N GLY A 36 7.33 6.88 7.45
CA GLY A 36 7.28 6.04 8.64
C GLY A 36 7.03 6.80 9.96
N ASP A 37 6.64 8.07 9.92
CA ASP A 37 6.23 8.83 11.11
C ASP A 37 4.76 8.54 11.42
N TYR A 38 4.52 7.34 11.96
CA TYR A 38 3.18 6.86 12.26
C TYR A 38 2.49 7.65 13.39
N ALA A 39 3.26 8.30 14.26
CA ALA A 39 2.70 9.16 15.30
C ALA A 39 2.11 10.44 14.67
N ALA A 40 2.84 11.10 13.78
CA ALA A 40 2.32 12.25 13.03
C ALA A 40 1.15 11.83 12.12
N ALA A 41 1.25 10.70 11.43
CA ALA A 41 0.16 10.18 10.59
C ALA A 41 -1.13 10.00 11.40
N ALA A 42 -1.06 9.36 12.57
CA ALA A 42 -2.21 9.21 13.46
C ALA A 42 -2.77 10.55 13.95
N ALA A 43 -1.91 11.52 14.27
CA ALA A 43 -2.36 12.85 14.68
C ALA A 43 -3.12 13.57 13.56
N HIS A 44 -2.60 13.54 12.33
CA HIS A 44 -3.26 14.13 11.17
C HIS A 44 -4.58 13.44 10.84
N HIS A 45 -4.65 12.11 10.88
CA HIS A 45 -5.91 11.38 10.69
C HIS A 45 -6.94 11.70 11.77
N ARG A 46 -6.55 11.83 13.05
CA ARG A 46 -7.47 12.21 14.14
C ARG A 46 -8.01 13.63 13.97
N GLU A 47 -7.16 14.57 13.57
CA GLU A 47 -7.60 15.95 13.31
C GLU A 47 -8.53 16.01 12.08
N GLY A 48 -8.18 15.31 10.99
CA GLY A 48 -9.03 15.19 9.81
C GLY A 48 -10.37 14.55 10.13
N LEU A 49 -10.37 13.50 10.97
CA LEU A 49 -11.60 12.86 11.44
C LEU A 49 -12.50 13.85 12.18
N ARG A 50 -11.95 14.61 13.13
CA ARG A 50 -12.70 15.63 13.89
C ARG A 50 -13.28 16.71 12.99
N LEU A 51 -12.52 17.16 11.98
CA LEU A 51 -12.99 18.14 10.99
C LEU A 51 -14.10 17.57 10.11
N ALA A 52 -13.93 16.34 9.60
CA ALA A 52 -14.92 15.67 8.77
C ALA A 52 -16.24 15.44 9.53
N GLU A 53 -16.19 15.06 10.80
CA GLU A 53 -17.38 14.93 11.66
C GLU A 53 -18.07 16.28 11.85
N ALA A 54 -17.32 17.35 12.13
CA ALA A 54 -17.87 18.70 12.30
C ALA A 54 -18.54 19.24 11.03
N LEU A 55 -18.03 18.85 9.85
CA LEU A 55 -18.56 19.22 8.54
C LEU A 55 -19.68 18.28 8.04
N GLY A 56 -19.95 17.18 8.75
CA GLY A 56 -20.91 16.15 8.30
C GLY A 56 -20.46 15.38 7.05
N MET A 57 -19.17 15.36 6.73
CA MET A 57 -18.60 14.70 5.56
C MET A 57 -18.33 13.22 5.85
N TRP A 58 -19.37 12.39 5.89
CA TRP A 58 -19.26 11.02 6.38
C TRP A 58 -18.39 10.08 5.52
N ALA A 59 -18.23 10.35 4.22
CA ALA A 59 -17.25 9.62 3.41
C ALA A 59 -15.82 9.88 3.90
N GLU A 60 -15.50 11.14 4.24
CA GLU A 60 -14.22 11.53 4.83
C GLU A 60 -14.03 10.92 6.22
N VAL A 61 -15.09 10.88 7.05
CA VAL A 61 -15.04 10.18 8.35
C VAL A 61 -14.60 8.71 8.15
N SER A 62 -15.14 8.02 7.13
CA SER A 62 -14.73 6.66 6.81
C SER A 62 -13.26 6.58 6.34
N PHE A 63 -12.82 7.47 5.46
CA PHE A 63 -11.43 7.50 5.00
C PHE A 63 -10.44 7.73 6.16
N ARG A 64 -10.70 8.70 7.03
CA ARG A 64 -9.82 9.00 8.18
C ARG A 64 -9.83 7.87 9.21
N THR A 65 -10.99 7.24 9.43
CA THR A 65 -11.08 6.05 10.29
C THR A 65 -10.27 4.88 9.71
N SER A 66 -10.34 4.65 8.39
CA SER A 66 -9.49 3.66 7.71
C SER A 66 -8.01 4.05 7.74
N GLY A 67 -7.67 5.34 7.66
CA GLY A 67 -6.31 5.84 7.83
C GLY A 67 -5.72 5.52 9.20
N LEU A 68 -6.51 5.69 10.27
CA LEU A 68 -6.13 5.24 11.61
C LEU A 68 -5.97 3.71 11.65
N GLY A 69 -6.87 2.96 10.99
CA GLY A 69 -6.76 1.50 10.87
C GLY A 69 -5.46 1.06 10.20
N ARG A 70 -5.05 1.75 9.13
CA ARG A 70 -3.76 1.55 8.46
C ARG A 70 -2.60 1.82 9.41
N VAL A 71 -2.62 2.93 10.15
CA VAL A 71 -1.56 3.24 11.10
C VAL A 71 -1.47 2.16 12.19
N ALA A 72 -2.60 1.73 12.74
CA ALA A 72 -2.65 0.63 13.71
C ALA A 72 -2.10 -0.68 13.12
N LEU A 73 -2.38 -0.99 11.86
CA LEU A 73 -1.80 -2.14 11.16
C LEU A 73 -0.26 -2.03 11.08
N LEU A 74 0.23 -0.87 10.64
CA LEU A 74 1.67 -0.62 10.46
C LEU A 74 2.45 -0.59 11.79
N THR A 75 1.79 -0.28 12.91
CA THR A 75 2.38 -0.35 14.26
C THR A 75 2.12 -1.69 14.96
N GLY A 76 1.48 -2.65 14.29
CA GLY A 76 1.24 -4.00 14.81
C GLY A 76 0.03 -4.15 15.73
N ALA A 77 -0.76 -3.09 15.93
CA ALA A 77 -2.01 -3.13 16.71
C ALA A 77 -3.16 -3.74 15.89
N LEU A 78 -3.06 -5.04 15.58
CA LEU A 78 -3.95 -5.71 14.62
C LEU A 78 -5.42 -5.76 15.06
N ASP A 79 -5.73 -5.80 16.35
CA ASP A 79 -7.11 -5.75 16.87
C ASP A 79 -7.73 -4.36 16.66
N GLU A 80 -7.01 -3.31 17.05
CA GLU A 80 -7.42 -1.93 16.80
C GLU A 80 -7.58 -1.64 15.30
N ALA A 81 -6.65 -2.11 14.47
CA ALA A 81 -6.71 -1.97 13.02
C ALA A 81 -7.98 -2.58 12.42
N ARG A 82 -8.34 -3.79 12.86
CA ARG A 82 -9.58 -4.46 12.44
C ARG A 82 -10.79 -3.63 12.81
N ASP A 83 -10.90 -3.27 14.10
CA ASP A 83 -12.09 -2.59 14.63
C ASP A 83 -12.29 -1.22 13.95
N LEU A 84 -11.20 -0.50 13.67
CA LEU A 84 -11.23 0.76 12.91
C LEU A 84 -11.70 0.55 11.47
N HIS A 85 -11.19 -0.45 10.75
CA HIS A 85 -11.63 -0.72 9.38
C HIS A 85 -13.08 -1.24 9.33
N GLU A 86 -13.54 -2.03 10.30
CA GLU A 86 -14.94 -2.46 10.39
C GLU A 86 -15.88 -1.27 10.61
N ARG A 87 -15.52 -0.35 11.51
CA ARG A 87 -16.28 0.89 11.72
C ARG A 87 -16.30 1.77 10.47
N ALA A 88 -15.17 1.92 9.79
CA ALA A 88 -15.10 2.66 8.53
C ALA A 88 -16.00 2.04 7.46
N LEU A 89 -15.95 0.71 7.31
CA LEU A 89 -16.78 -0.03 6.36
C LEU A 89 -18.29 0.17 6.64
N GLU A 90 -18.69 0.12 7.91
CA GLU A 90 -20.06 0.37 8.31
C GLU A 90 -20.52 1.80 7.92
N ILE A 91 -19.69 2.80 8.19
CA ILE A 91 -19.95 4.19 7.82
C ILE A 91 -20.08 4.32 6.29
N ALA A 92 -19.12 3.79 5.53
CA ALA A 92 -19.12 3.86 4.07
C ALA A 92 -20.40 3.24 3.47
N ARG A 93 -20.81 2.06 3.96
CA ARG A 93 -22.02 1.38 3.49
C ARG A 93 -23.30 2.15 3.82
N ARG A 94 -23.41 2.70 5.04
CA ARG A 94 -24.56 3.55 5.44
C ARG A 94 -24.70 4.79 4.55
N GLN A 95 -23.58 5.30 4.03
CA GLN A 95 -23.53 6.49 3.18
C GLN A 95 -23.51 6.16 1.68
N ALA A 96 -23.57 4.88 1.30
CA ALA A 96 -23.37 4.41 -0.07
C ALA A 96 -22.08 4.94 -0.73
N ALA A 97 -21.04 5.21 0.07
CA ALA A 97 -19.76 5.76 -0.38
C ALA A 97 -18.83 4.63 -0.86
N ARG A 98 -18.98 4.20 -2.11
CA ARG A 98 -18.29 3.02 -2.67
C ARG A 98 -16.76 3.12 -2.69
N SER A 99 -16.20 4.31 -2.86
CA SER A 99 -14.76 4.54 -2.74
C SER A 99 -14.28 4.33 -1.31
N ALA A 100 -15.00 4.85 -0.32
CA ALA A 100 -14.66 4.64 1.09
C ALA A 100 -14.83 3.18 1.52
N GLU A 101 -15.82 2.47 0.94
CA GLU A 101 -16.02 1.03 1.15
C GLU A 101 -14.81 0.23 0.63
N GLU A 102 -14.30 0.57 -0.56
CA GLU A 102 -13.11 -0.09 -1.13
C GLU A 102 -11.88 0.05 -0.24
N PHE A 103 -11.59 1.24 0.28
CA PHE A 103 -10.46 1.46 1.19
C PHE A 103 -10.59 0.66 2.50
N ALA A 104 -11.81 0.58 3.06
CA ALA A 104 -12.05 -0.17 4.29
C ALA A 104 -11.95 -1.70 4.07
N GLU A 105 -12.52 -2.20 2.97
CA GLU A 105 -12.38 -3.62 2.57
C GLU A 105 -10.92 -3.98 2.32
N ALA A 106 -10.18 -3.14 1.61
CA ALA A 106 -8.74 -3.34 1.40
C ALA A 106 -7.99 -3.43 2.74
N GLY A 107 -8.28 -2.53 3.69
CA GLY A 107 -7.72 -2.54 5.04
C GLY A 107 -8.00 -3.83 5.81
N LEU A 108 -9.26 -4.30 5.82
CA LEU A 108 -9.63 -5.58 6.43
C LEU A 108 -8.90 -6.76 5.77
N GLY A 109 -8.73 -6.72 4.46
CA GLY A 109 -7.94 -7.71 3.72
C GLY A 109 -6.49 -7.77 4.18
N LEU A 110 -5.84 -6.61 4.38
CA LEU A 110 -4.48 -6.53 4.90
C LEU A 110 -4.38 -7.05 6.34
N VAL A 111 -5.32 -6.68 7.21
CA VAL A 111 -5.36 -7.15 8.60
C VAL A 111 -5.54 -8.67 8.65
N ALA A 112 -6.46 -9.22 7.85
CA ALA A 112 -6.67 -10.66 7.76
C ALA A 112 -5.41 -11.39 7.28
N ARG A 113 -4.70 -10.85 6.28
CA ARG A 113 -3.43 -11.41 5.82
C ARG A 113 -2.37 -11.38 6.90
N ALA A 114 -2.23 -10.27 7.62
CA ALA A 114 -1.27 -10.14 8.73
C ALA A 114 -1.54 -11.15 9.87
N ARG A 115 -2.79 -11.56 10.06
CA ARG A 115 -3.18 -12.61 11.02
C ARG A 115 -3.05 -14.04 10.47
N GLY A 116 -2.75 -14.20 9.18
CA GLY A 116 -2.71 -15.50 8.50
C GLY A 116 -4.09 -16.05 8.11
N ASP A 117 -5.19 -15.29 8.25
CA ASP A 117 -6.50 -15.66 7.74
C ASP A 117 -6.58 -15.32 6.24
N LEU A 118 -5.97 -16.17 5.43
CA LEU A 118 -5.80 -15.97 3.99
C LEU A 118 -7.15 -16.02 3.24
N ASP A 119 -8.12 -16.79 3.75
CA ASP A 119 -9.46 -16.88 3.16
C ASP A 119 -10.25 -15.59 3.39
N ALA A 120 -10.23 -15.03 4.60
CA ALA A 120 -10.82 -13.73 4.85
C ALA A 120 -10.12 -12.63 4.06
N ALA A 121 -8.78 -12.65 4.00
CA ALA A 121 -8.00 -11.69 3.22
C ALA A 121 -8.46 -11.66 1.76
N GLU A 122 -8.55 -12.84 1.13
CA GLU A 122 -8.98 -12.97 -0.26
C GLU A 122 -10.42 -12.48 -0.49
N ARG A 123 -11.36 -12.78 0.41
CA ARG A 123 -12.74 -12.28 0.30
C ARG A 123 -12.79 -10.76 0.32
N HIS A 124 -12.13 -10.13 1.30
CA HIS A 124 -12.12 -8.68 1.46
C HIS A 124 -11.44 -7.98 0.27
N LEU A 125 -10.28 -8.48 -0.17
CA LEU A 125 -9.55 -7.92 -1.30
C LEU A 125 -10.28 -8.06 -2.65
N ARG A 126 -11.12 -9.10 -2.82
CA ARG A 126 -11.92 -9.27 -4.04
C ARG A 126 -13.21 -8.46 -4.07
N ALA A 127 -13.79 -8.14 -2.92
CA ALA A 127 -15.08 -7.46 -2.83
C ALA A 127 -15.18 -6.18 -3.68
N PRO A 128 -14.18 -5.27 -3.69
CA PRO A 128 -14.27 -4.03 -4.47
C PRO A 128 -13.92 -4.17 -5.96
N LEU A 129 -13.33 -5.28 -6.41
CA LEU A 129 -12.82 -5.42 -7.78
C LEU A 129 -13.90 -5.24 -8.86
N GLY A 130 -15.11 -5.75 -8.62
CA GLY A 130 -16.22 -5.60 -9.57
C GLY A 130 -16.59 -4.14 -9.82
N TRP A 131 -16.67 -3.36 -8.75
CA TRP A 131 -16.95 -1.92 -8.83
C TRP A 131 -15.79 -1.15 -9.47
N LEU A 132 -14.55 -1.42 -9.06
CA LEU A 132 -13.36 -0.77 -9.62
C LEU A 132 -13.23 -1.00 -11.13
N ARG A 133 -13.51 -2.21 -11.61
CA ARG A 133 -13.54 -2.49 -13.07
C ARG A 133 -14.61 -1.68 -13.79
N GLY A 134 -15.79 -1.53 -13.18
CA GLY A 134 -16.89 -0.74 -13.74
C GLY A 134 -16.58 0.75 -13.90
N ILE A 135 -15.74 1.31 -13.02
CA ILE A 135 -15.33 2.73 -13.06
C ILE A 135 -13.97 2.98 -13.70
N GLY A 136 -13.28 1.93 -14.18
CA GLY A 136 -11.92 2.05 -14.73
C GLY A 136 -10.84 2.39 -13.68
N GLY A 137 -11.03 1.99 -12.42
CA GLY A 137 -10.14 2.28 -11.28
C GLY A 137 -8.84 1.48 -11.30
N THR A 138 -7.95 1.79 -12.25
CA THR A 138 -6.71 1.04 -12.52
C THR A 138 -5.72 1.00 -11.35
N ALA A 139 -5.57 2.08 -10.58
CA ALA A 139 -4.69 2.11 -9.43
C ALA A 139 -5.15 1.19 -8.28
N GLY A 140 -6.45 1.21 -7.97
CA GLY A 140 -7.04 0.30 -6.97
C GLY A 140 -6.93 -1.16 -7.39
N ILE A 141 -7.18 -1.45 -8.68
CA ILE A 141 -7.01 -2.80 -9.24
C ILE A 141 -5.55 -3.27 -9.12
N ALA A 142 -4.59 -2.41 -9.45
CA ALA A 142 -3.17 -2.73 -9.32
C ALA A 142 -2.81 -3.13 -7.89
N PHE A 143 -3.24 -2.31 -6.91
CA PHE A 143 -3.01 -2.58 -5.49
C PHE A 143 -3.63 -3.91 -5.06
N LEU A 144 -4.92 -4.12 -5.33
CA LEU A 144 -5.64 -5.32 -4.90
C LEU A 144 -5.08 -6.61 -5.54
N HIS A 145 -4.70 -6.57 -6.82
CA HIS A 145 -4.03 -7.70 -7.46
C HIS A 145 -2.68 -8.00 -6.80
N ALA A 146 -1.89 -6.99 -6.45
CA ALA A 146 -0.63 -7.20 -5.72
C ALA A 146 -0.89 -7.84 -4.34
N GLN A 147 -1.89 -7.36 -3.60
CA GLN A 147 -2.24 -7.94 -2.31
C GLN A 147 -2.76 -9.38 -2.41
N LEU A 148 -3.57 -9.69 -3.43
CA LEU A 148 -4.03 -11.06 -3.72
C LEU A 148 -2.88 -11.97 -4.14
N GLY A 149 -1.90 -11.43 -4.88
CA GLY A 149 -0.67 -12.14 -5.23
C GLY A 149 0.11 -12.57 -3.99
N TYR A 150 0.26 -11.68 -3.00
CA TYR A 150 0.85 -12.05 -1.70
C TYR A 150 0.03 -13.09 -0.94
N VAL A 151 -1.31 -13.05 -1.02
CA VAL A 151 -2.15 -14.11 -0.43
C VAL A 151 -1.87 -15.47 -1.10
N ALA A 152 -1.78 -15.52 -2.43
CA ALA A 152 -1.44 -16.75 -3.15
C ALA A 152 -0.02 -17.25 -2.84
N GLU A 153 0.95 -16.34 -2.71
CA GLU A 153 2.31 -16.65 -2.31
C GLU A 153 2.36 -17.28 -0.91
N LEU A 154 1.63 -16.71 0.06
CA LEU A 154 1.54 -17.25 1.43
C LEU A 154 0.85 -18.62 1.49
N ARG A 155 0.04 -18.97 0.47
CA ARG A 155 -0.52 -20.32 0.31
C ARG A 155 0.45 -21.30 -0.37
N GLY A 156 1.61 -20.84 -0.81
CA GLY A 156 2.59 -21.66 -1.55
C GLY A 156 2.25 -21.84 -3.03
N ASP A 157 1.29 -21.08 -3.58
CA ASP A 157 0.93 -21.16 -5.00
C ASP A 157 1.69 -20.09 -5.81
N ALA A 158 2.90 -20.44 -6.25
CA ALA A 158 3.74 -19.57 -7.05
C ALA A 158 3.11 -19.17 -8.39
N GLY A 159 2.33 -20.07 -9.00
CA GLY A 159 1.70 -19.84 -10.30
C GLY A 159 0.58 -18.80 -10.20
N ALA A 160 -0.33 -18.97 -9.25
CA ALA A 160 -1.39 -18.01 -8.99
C ALA A 160 -0.83 -16.67 -8.51
N ALA A 161 0.18 -16.69 -7.64
CA ALA A 161 0.86 -15.47 -7.20
C ALA A 161 1.44 -14.70 -8.40
N LEU A 162 2.19 -15.37 -9.27
CA LEU A 162 2.79 -14.72 -10.43
C LEU A 162 1.74 -14.11 -11.38
N ALA A 163 0.65 -14.84 -11.66
CA ALA A 163 -0.42 -14.33 -12.52
C ALA A 163 -1.03 -13.05 -11.96
N LEU A 164 -1.40 -13.04 -10.68
CA LEU A 164 -1.97 -11.88 -10.00
C LEU A 164 -0.99 -10.69 -9.97
N GLN A 165 0.29 -10.95 -9.70
CA GLN A 165 1.30 -9.90 -9.64
C GLN A 165 1.58 -9.28 -11.02
N LEU A 166 1.54 -10.08 -12.09
CA LEU A 166 1.70 -9.57 -13.46
C LEU A 166 0.48 -8.74 -13.91
N ASP A 167 -0.73 -9.16 -13.56
CA ASP A 167 -1.94 -8.36 -13.81
C ASP A 167 -1.88 -7.02 -13.06
N GLY A 168 -1.44 -7.06 -11.80
CA GLY A 168 -1.21 -5.85 -10.99
C GLY A 168 -0.15 -4.93 -11.60
N LEU A 169 0.98 -5.49 -12.05
CA LEU A 169 2.07 -4.76 -12.70
C LEU A 169 1.63 -4.08 -14.00
N ALA A 170 0.81 -4.76 -14.81
CA ALA A 170 0.26 -4.18 -16.03
C ALA A 170 -0.63 -2.97 -15.71
N CYS A 171 -1.50 -3.07 -14.70
CA CYS A 171 -2.30 -1.93 -14.23
C CYS A 171 -1.42 -0.80 -13.66
N ALA A 172 -0.41 -1.12 -12.84
CA ALA A 172 0.49 -0.13 -12.27
C ALA A 172 1.27 0.66 -13.34
N ARG A 173 1.77 -0.03 -14.38
CA ARG A 173 2.44 0.60 -15.52
C ARG A 173 1.50 1.49 -16.32
N ALA A 174 0.23 1.09 -16.47
CA ALA A 174 -0.77 1.92 -17.17
C ALA A 174 -1.11 3.21 -16.40
N VAL A 175 -1.03 3.19 -15.06
CA VAL A 175 -1.20 4.37 -14.21
C VAL A 175 0.04 5.26 -14.22
N GLY A 176 1.23 4.67 -14.36
CA GLY A 176 2.50 5.38 -14.33
C GLY A 176 2.96 5.83 -12.94
N ASP A 177 2.39 5.27 -11.86
CA ASP A 177 2.89 5.50 -10.49
C ASP A 177 4.10 4.60 -10.21
N PRO A 178 5.31 5.16 -10.04
CA PRO A 178 6.52 4.39 -9.76
C PRO A 178 6.41 3.53 -8.49
N ARG A 179 5.66 3.96 -7.47
CA ARG A 179 5.49 3.21 -6.22
C ARG A 179 4.60 1.99 -6.44
N ALA A 180 3.55 2.13 -7.25
CA ALA A 180 2.68 1.01 -7.60
C ALA A 180 3.45 -0.03 -8.45
N VAL A 181 4.31 0.43 -9.37
CA VAL A 181 5.16 -0.46 -10.16
C VAL A 181 6.17 -1.18 -9.26
N ALA A 182 6.82 -0.48 -8.33
CA ALA A 182 7.75 -1.10 -7.38
C ALA A 182 7.06 -2.19 -6.53
N LEU A 183 5.89 -1.88 -5.96
CA LEU A 183 5.09 -2.84 -5.19
C LEU A 183 4.78 -4.11 -5.99
N ALA A 184 4.38 -3.96 -7.25
CA ALA A 184 4.08 -5.11 -8.11
C ALA A 184 5.35 -5.90 -8.49
N LEU A 185 6.47 -5.23 -8.76
CA LEU A 185 7.76 -5.89 -9.03
C LEU A 185 8.24 -6.72 -7.83
N GLU A 186 8.08 -6.23 -6.61
CA GLU A 186 8.37 -7.00 -5.39
C GLU A 186 7.50 -8.22 -5.25
N GLY A 187 6.21 -8.07 -5.58
CA GLY A 187 5.29 -9.19 -5.61
C GLY A 187 5.67 -10.24 -6.66
N VAL A 188 6.05 -9.82 -7.87
CA VAL A 188 6.60 -10.74 -8.89
C VAL A 188 7.87 -11.40 -8.36
N ALA A 189 8.75 -10.66 -7.69
CA ALA A 189 9.95 -11.22 -7.08
C ALA A 189 9.64 -12.28 -6.02
N GLY A 190 8.66 -12.05 -5.14
CA GLY A 190 8.19 -13.02 -4.16
C GLY A 190 7.68 -14.30 -4.81
N ALA A 191 6.82 -14.19 -5.82
CA ALA A 191 6.31 -15.34 -6.58
C ALA A 191 7.44 -16.12 -7.29
N ARG A 192 8.43 -15.41 -7.87
CA ARG A 192 9.59 -16.01 -8.54
C ARG A 192 10.54 -16.68 -7.55
N ALA A 193 10.75 -16.07 -6.38
CA ALA A 193 11.53 -16.67 -5.31
C ALA A 193 10.90 -17.99 -4.83
N LEU A 194 9.57 -18.02 -4.67
CA LEU A 194 8.82 -19.22 -4.34
C LEU A 194 8.91 -20.30 -5.43
N ALA A 195 8.97 -19.90 -6.71
CA ALA A 195 9.15 -20.80 -7.84
C ALA A 195 10.59 -21.33 -8.03
N GLY A 196 11.56 -20.87 -7.22
CA GLY A 196 12.97 -21.25 -7.35
C GLY A 196 13.79 -20.38 -8.32
N GLU A 197 13.20 -19.33 -8.89
CA GLU A 197 13.84 -18.41 -9.83
C GLU A 197 14.61 -17.30 -9.10
N HIS A 198 15.47 -17.69 -8.17
CA HIS A 198 16.07 -16.82 -7.16
C HIS A 198 16.92 -15.66 -7.70
N ALA A 199 17.67 -15.89 -8.78
CA ALA A 199 18.51 -14.86 -9.38
C ALA A 199 17.68 -13.78 -10.10
N GLU A 200 16.54 -14.16 -10.69
CA GLU A 200 15.61 -13.20 -11.29
C GLU A 200 14.85 -12.43 -10.20
N ALA A 201 14.36 -13.13 -9.17
CA ALA A 201 13.72 -12.50 -8.03
C ALA A 201 14.61 -11.42 -7.39
N ALA A 202 15.91 -11.70 -7.19
CA ALA A 202 16.85 -10.72 -6.68
C ALA A 202 17.02 -9.49 -7.59
N ARG A 203 17.08 -9.68 -8.92
CA ARG A 203 17.14 -8.56 -9.88
C ARG A 203 15.89 -7.69 -9.81
N LEU A 204 14.71 -8.30 -9.74
CA LEU A 204 13.44 -7.58 -9.62
C LEU A 204 13.35 -6.76 -8.32
N LEU A 205 13.80 -7.30 -7.20
CA LEU A 205 13.90 -6.54 -5.93
C LEU A 205 14.85 -5.34 -6.07
N GLY A 206 15.94 -5.50 -6.81
CA GLY A 206 16.86 -4.41 -7.13
C GLY A 206 16.21 -3.31 -7.97
N GLU A 207 15.48 -3.69 -9.02
CA GLU A 207 14.74 -2.75 -9.87
C GLU A 207 13.69 -1.98 -9.06
N ALA A 208 12.90 -2.68 -8.24
CA ALA A 208 11.89 -2.06 -7.39
C ALA A 208 12.50 -1.09 -6.35
N SER A 209 13.64 -1.46 -5.75
CA SER A 209 14.37 -0.60 -4.82
C SER A 209 14.86 0.69 -5.49
N ALA A 210 15.42 0.60 -6.69
CA ALA A 210 15.86 1.78 -7.43
C ALA A 210 14.68 2.69 -7.83
N LEU A 211 13.52 2.11 -8.12
CA LEU A 211 12.31 2.84 -8.46
C LEU A 211 11.71 3.58 -7.25
N ARG A 212 11.77 2.99 -6.05
CA ARG A 212 11.40 3.69 -4.81
C ARG A 212 12.32 4.84 -4.47
N GLU A 213 13.63 4.64 -4.66
CA GLU A 213 14.64 5.70 -4.48
C GLU A 213 14.36 6.89 -5.40
N SER A 214 14.10 6.64 -6.70
CA SER A 214 13.84 7.72 -7.65
C SER A 214 12.53 8.46 -7.38
N ALA A 215 11.54 7.79 -6.79
CA ALA A 215 10.29 8.39 -6.35
C ALA A 215 10.40 9.19 -5.03
N GLY A 216 11.56 9.15 -4.35
CA GLY A 216 11.73 9.78 -3.03
C GLY A 216 10.85 9.16 -1.94
N ALA A 217 10.44 7.90 -2.11
CA ALA A 217 9.52 7.19 -1.23
C ALA A 217 10.10 5.81 -0.90
N PRO A 218 11.16 5.74 -0.07
CA PRO A 218 11.68 4.47 0.42
C PRO A 218 10.60 3.74 1.23
N LEU A 219 10.64 2.41 1.23
CA LEU A 219 9.67 1.63 2.00
C LEU A 219 10.05 1.62 3.48
N PRO A 220 9.17 2.06 4.40
CA PRO A 220 9.41 1.97 5.84
C PRO A 220 9.54 0.51 6.31
N GLU A 221 10.24 0.29 7.43
CA GLU A 221 10.48 -1.03 8.03
C GLU A 221 9.19 -1.86 8.19
N ALA A 222 8.11 -1.21 8.66
CA ALA A 222 6.83 -1.89 8.91
C ALA A 222 6.20 -2.50 7.64
N GLU A 223 6.55 -2.00 6.46
CA GLU A 223 6.04 -2.49 5.18
C GLU A 223 6.99 -3.48 4.50
N MET A 224 8.21 -3.68 5.04
CA MET A 224 9.21 -4.56 4.43
C MET A 224 8.94 -6.05 4.61
N GLY A 225 7.85 -6.45 5.28
CA GLY A 225 7.58 -7.86 5.61
C GLY A 225 7.59 -8.81 4.40
N ASP A 226 6.94 -8.41 3.30
CA ASP A 226 6.90 -9.21 2.06
C ASP A 226 8.27 -9.30 1.38
N ILE A 227 9.02 -8.19 1.36
CA ILE A 227 10.39 -8.13 0.82
C ILE A 227 11.33 -8.99 1.65
N ASN A 228 11.27 -8.87 2.98
CA ASN A 228 12.12 -9.62 3.90
C ASN A 228 11.90 -11.13 3.76
N ARG A 229 10.65 -11.57 3.56
CA ARG A 229 10.33 -12.97 3.27
C ARG A 229 10.96 -13.44 1.95
N ALA A 230 10.84 -12.65 0.87
CA ALA A 230 11.44 -12.96 -0.41
C ALA A 230 12.97 -13.00 -0.34
N VAL A 231 13.61 -12.00 0.29
CA VAL A 231 15.06 -11.94 0.52
C VAL A 231 15.53 -13.14 1.33
N GLY A 232 14.81 -13.51 2.40
CA GLY A 232 15.13 -14.69 3.21
C GLY A 232 15.09 -15.97 2.38
N THR A 233 14.05 -16.14 1.56
CA THR A 233 13.90 -17.29 0.65
C THR A 233 15.06 -17.37 -0.35
N ILE A 234 15.39 -16.25 -0.98
CA ILE A 234 16.47 -16.17 -1.98
C ILE A 234 17.83 -16.44 -1.35
N THR A 235 18.16 -15.74 -0.25
CA THR A 235 19.47 -15.83 0.40
C THR A 235 19.70 -17.20 1.03
N ALA A 236 18.67 -17.87 1.52
CA ALA A 236 18.76 -19.27 1.96
C ALA A 236 19.10 -20.22 0.81
N ALA A 237 18.61 -19.97 -0.40
CA ALA A 237 18.82 -20.85 -1.55
C ALA A 237 20.14 -20.62 -2.29
N ILE A 238 20.53 -19.35 -2.51
CA ILE A 238 21.71 -19.01 -3.34
C ILE A 238 22.83 -18.32 -2.55
N GLY A 239 22.63 -18.03 -1.26
CA GLY A 239 23.59 -17.30 -0.43
C GLY A 239 23.55 -15.78 -0.65
N VAL A 240 24.15 -15.04 0.30
CA VAL A 240 24.14 -13.57 0.32
C VAL A 240 24.92 -12.97 -0.85
N ALA A 241 26.12 -13.45 -1.14
CA ALA A 241 26.95 -12.85 -2.18
C ALA A 241 26.34 -12.95 -3.60
N PRO A 242 25.77 -14.10 -4.04
CA PRO A 242 25.04 -14.18 -5.30
C PRO A 242 23.77 -13.31 -5.32
N PHE A 243 23.03 -13.25 -4.22
CA PHE A 243 21.89 -12.34 -4.06
C PHE A 243 22.31 -10.88 -4.29
N THR A 244 23.32 -10.40 -3.56
CA THR A 244 23.78 -9.00 -3.65
C THR A 244 24.19 -8.63 -5.07
N ARG A 245 24.91 -9.51 -5.78
CA ARG A 245 25.29 -9.25 -7.19
C ARG A 245 24.07 -9.11 -8.11
N ALA A 246 23.08 -10.00 -7.98
CA ALA A 246 21.86 -9.95 -8.78
C ALA A 246 21.02 -8.72 -8.44
N PHE A 247 20.88 -8.40 -7.16
CA PHE A 247 20.18 -7.21 -6.68
C PHE A 247 20.80 -5.91 -7.23
N GLU A 248 22.11 -5.74 -7.11
CA GLU A 248 22.81 -4.55 -7.63
C GLU A 248 22.75 -4.46 -9.16
N HIS A 249 22.75 -5.61 -9.86
CA HIS A 249 22.51 -5.62 -11.31
C HIS A 249 21.12 -5.09 -11.67
N GLY A 250 20.08 -5.49 -10.94
CA GLY A 250 18.71 -4.99 -11.10
C GLY A 250 18.62 -3.47 -10.87
N ARG A 251 19.26 -2.97 -9.80
CA ARG A 251 19.33 -1.52 -9.50
C ARG A 251 19.99 -0.74 -10.64
N ALA A 252 21.11 -1.23 -11.16
CA ALA A 252 21.83 -0.55 -12.24
C ALA A 252 21.00 -0.44 -13.52
N ARG A 253 20.31 -1.52 -13.91
CA ARG A 253 19.45 -1.56 -15.10
C ARG A 253 18.29 -0.55 -15.01
N ALA A 254 17.63 -0.49 -13.85
CA ALA A 254 16.52 0.45 -13.62
C ALA A 254 16.94 1.92 -13.80
N ARG A 255 18.14 2.28 -13.34
CA ARG A 255 18.69 3.63 -13.46
C ARG A 255 19.01 4.00 -14.90
N THR A 256 19.42 3.04 -15.73
CA THR A 256 19.70 3.29 -17.15
C THR A 256 18.44 3.45 -17.98
N GLU A 257 17.36 2.71 -17.67
CA GLU A 257 16.10 2.77 -18.42
C GLU A 257 15.25 4.00 -18.04
N GLY A 258 15.44 4.57 -16.85
CA GLY A 258 14.80 5.84 -16.45
C GLY A 258 15.51 7.11 -16.93
N ALA A 259 16.66 7.00 -17.60
CA ALA A 259 17.48 8.12 -18.08
C ALA A 259 17.32 8.41 -19.59
N THR A 260 16.47 7.66 -20.29
CA THR A 260 16.14 7.78 -21.72
C THR A 260 14.67 8.11 -21.91
#